data_AF-A0A2E7EH98-F1
#
_entry.id   AF-A0A2E7EH98-F1
#
_cell.length_a   1.000
_cell.length_b   1.000
_cell.length_c   1.000
_cell.angle_alpha   90.00
_cell.angle_beta   90.00
_cell.angle_gamma   90.00
#
_symmetry.space_group_name_H-M   'P 1'
#
loop_
_entity.id
_entity.type
_entity.pdbx_description
1 polymer ?
#
loop_
_entity_poly.entity_id
_entity_poly.type
_entity_poly.pdbx_seq_one_letter_code
_entity_poly.pdbx_strand_id
1 'polypeptide(L)'
;MFKSIGFAMGVICTGLVLLGLSYAWNFIVPRDVVWSQEQARESAQAAANLHQMTHVAGHSDISRSSDEDKRHVEAHLASAQKRFDESRAGLDRAVALRENSATALRWIGIGLSGFGILLYLAAQASHDGSPRRPRGSEKKVATKR
;
A
#
# COMPACT_ATOMS: atom_id res chain seq x y z
N MET A 1 25.89 27.59 -8.25
CA MET A 1 25.05 26.96 -9.29
C MET A 1 25.10 25.43 -9.26
N PHE A 2 26.26 24.77 -9.16
CA PHE A 2 26.32 23.29 -9.03
C PHE A 2 25.52 22.70 -7.84
N LYS A 3 25.32 23.48 -6.77
CA LYS A 3 24.59 23.04 -5.57
C LYS A 3 23.10 22.73 -5.81
N SER A 4 22.42 23.44 -6.72
CA SER A 4 20.97 23.26 -6.96
C SER A 4 20.67 22.05 -7.84
N ILE A 5 21.51 21.78 -8.85
CA ILE A 5 21.36 20.59 -9.71
C ILE A 5 21.61 19.30 -8.92
N GLY A 6 22.65 19.30 -8.07
CA GLY A 6 22.94 18.16 -7.18
C GLY A 6 21.79 17.85 -6.23
N PHE A 7 21.14 18.88 -5.68
CA PHE A 7 19.98 18.71 -4.79
C PHE A 7 18.78 18.08 -5.52
N ALA A 8 18.42 18.58 -6.71
CA ALA A 8 17.30 18.04 -7.49
C ALA A 8 17.53 16.56 -7.86
N MET A 9 18.74 16.22 -8.30
CA MET A 9 19.10 14.83 -8.63
C MET A 9 19.05 13.92 -7.39
N GLY A 10 19.48 14.43 -6.22
CA GLY A 10 19.36 13.72 -4.95
C GLY A 10 17.90 13.41 -4.56
N VAL A 11 16.97 14.35 -4.76
CA VAL A 11 15.54 14.14 -4.51
C VAL A 11 14.97 13.06 -5.44
N ILE A 12 15.30 13.10 -6.73
CA ILE A 12 14.85 12.11 -7.72
C ILE A 12 15.38 10.71 -7.37
N CYS A 13 16.68 10.57 -7.08
CA CYS A 13 17.27 9.30 -6.67
C CYS A 13 16.61 8.75 -5.40
N THR A 14 16.35 9.62 -4.42
CA THR A 14 15.65 9.23 -3.18
C THR A 14 14.22 8.75 -3.48
N GLY A 15 13.50 9.44 -4.35
CA GLY A 15 12.17 9.03 -4.82
C GLY A 15 12.17 7.66 -5.49
N LEU A 16 13.14 7.39 -6.37
CA LEU A 16 13.31 6.10 -7.04
C LEU A 16 13.68 4.99 -6.06
N VAL A 17 14.53 5.26 -5.07
CA VAL A 17 14.87 4.29 -4.01
C VAL A 17 13.63 3.95 -3.19
N LEU A 18 12.82 4.93 -2.78
CA LEU A 18 11.56 4.68 -2.07
C LEU A 18 10.57 3.87 -2.91
N LEU A 19 10.50 4.13 -4.21
CA LEU A 19 9.63 3.39 -5.14
C LEU A 19 10.11 1.95 -5.33
N GLY A 20 11.42 1.73 -5.43
CA GLY A 20 12.04 0.40 -5.42
C GLY A 20 11.80 -0.33 -4.11
N LEU A 21 11.95 0.35 -2.97
CA LEU A 21 11.70 -0.20 -1.64
C LEU A 21 10.21 -0.58 -1.46
N SER A 22 9.29 0.19 -2.04
CA SER A 22 7.85 -0.12 -2.07
C SER A 22 7.57 -1.43 -2.82
N TYR A 23 8.23 -1.66 -3.96
CA TYR A 23 8.14 -2.94 -4.68
C TYR A 23 8.80 -4.09 -3.89
N ALA A 24 9.97 -3.83 -3.31
CA ALA A 24 10.70 -4.80 -2.51
C ALA A 24 10.03 -5.09 -1.16
N TRP A 25 9.10 -4.25 -0.69
CA TRP A 25 8.41 -4.42 0.59
C TRP A 25 7.69 -5.76 0.69
N ASN A 26 7.11 -6.23 -0.42
CA ASN A 26 6.48 -7.55 -0.50
C ASN A 26 7.46 -8.72 -0.32
N PHE A 27 8.75 -8.50 -0.58
CA PHE A 27 9.83 -9.49 -0.39
C PHE A 27 10.51 -9.35 0.98
N ILE A 28 10.66 -8.12 1.49
CA ILE A 28 11.39 -7.83 2.73
C ILE A 28 10.54 -8.11 3.97
N VAL A 29 9.24 -7.85 3.92
CA VAL A 29 8.33 -8.11 5.05
C VAL A 29 7.69 -9.48 4.84
N PRO A 30 8.16 -10.53 5.54
CA PRO A 30 7.58 -11.85 5.40
C PRO A 30 6.16 -11.85 5.98
N ARG A 31 5.30 -12.70 5.40
CA ARG A 31 3.84 -12.68 5.66
C ARG A 31 3.48 -13.03 7.10
N ASP A 32 4.36 -13.74 7.78
CA ASP A 32 4.25 -14.18 9.19
C ASP A 32 4.32 -13.02 10.19
N VAL A 33 4.88 -11.86 9.81
CA VAL A 33 4.93 -10.68 10.70
C VAL A 33 3.56 -10.03 10.86
N VAL A 34 2.73 -10.05 9.81
CA VAL A 34 1.41 -9.40 9.82
C VAL A 34 0.32 -10.34 10.33
N TRP A 35 0.54 -11.65 10.18
CA TRP A 35 -0.38 -12.70 10.62
C TRP A 35 0.42 -13.84 11.24
N SER A 36 0.41 -13.91 12.57
CA SER A 36 1.24 -14.89 13.27
C SER A 36 0.75 -16.32 13.00
N GLN A 37 1.66 -17.29 13.07
CA GLN A 37 1.30 -18.71 12.94
C GLN A 37 0.26 -19.14 13.98
N GLU A 38 0.28 -18.53 15.15
CA GLU A 38 -0.70 -18.80 16.20
C GLU A 38 -2.09 -18.28 15.82
N GLN A 39 -2.19 -17.06 15.30
CA GLN A 39 -3.45 -16.50 14.78
C GLN A 39 -4.00 -17.31 13.60
N ALA A 40 -3.11 -17.80 12.72
CA ALA A 40 -3.50 -18.69 11.62
C ALA A 40 -4.07 -20.01 12.12
N ARG A 41 -3.46 -20.61 13.15
CA ARG A 41 -3.96 -21.84 13.79
C ARG A 41 -5.28 -21.61 14.48
N GLU A 42 -5.41 -20.54 15.25
CA GLU A 42 -6.66 -20.19 15.94
C GLU A 42 -7.81 -19.98 14.94
N SER A 43 -7.54 -19.26 13.83
CA SER A 43 -8.51 -19.08 12.74
C SER A 43 -8.92 -20.40 12.09
N ALA A 44 -7.95 -21.27 11.80
CA ALA A 44 -8.22 -22.59 11.24
C ALA A 44 -9.03 -23.47 12.20
N GLN A 45 -8.75 -23.42 13.50
CA GLN A 45 -9.51 -24.14 14.53
C GLN A 45 -10.93 -23.60 14.67
N ALA A 46 -11.12 -22.28 14.65
CA ALA A 46 -12.46 -21.66 14.68
C ALA A 46 -13.29 -22.06 13.46
N ALA A 47 -12.68 -22.07 12.27
CA ALA A 47 -13.33 -22.53 11.04
C ALA A 47 -13.71 -24.02 11.09
N ALA A 48 -12.80 -24.87 11.57
CA ALA A 48 -13.05 -26.31 11.72
C ALA A 48 -14.17 -26.59 12.74
N ASN A 49 -14.18 -25.89 13.87
CA ASN A 49 -15.21 -26.02 14.89
C ASN A 49 -16.58 -25.56 14.38
N LEU A 50 -16.63 -24.42 13.67
CA LEU A 50 -17.87 -23.96 13.03
C LEU A 50 -18.39 -25.01 12.04
N HIS A 51 -17.51 -25.54 11.18
CA HIS A 51 -17.89 -26.57 10.21
C HIS A 51 -18.43 -27.85 10.87
N GLN A 52 -17.77 -28.32 11.94
CA GLN A 52 -18.22 -29.48 12.71
C GLN A 52 -19.58 -29.23 13.36
N MET A 53 -19.78 -28.06 13.97
CA MET A 53 -21.06 -27.65 14.57
C MET A 53 -22.18 -27.56 13.53
N THR A 54 -21.91 -27.00 12.34
CA THR A 54 -22.89 -26.96 11.25
C THR A 54 -23.27 -28.36 10.78
N HIS A 55 -22.31 -29.28 10.70
CA HIS A 55 -22.59 -30.68 10.34
C HIS A 55 -23.45 -31.38 11.41
N VAL A 56 -23.14 -31.19 12.70
CA VAL A 56 -23.94 -31.73 13.81
C VAL A 56 -25.35 -31.14 13.79
N ALA A 57 -25.49 -29.84 13.61
CA ALA A 57 -26.80 -29.17 13.52
C ALA A 57 -27.61 -29.66 12.30
N GLY A 58 -26.94 -29.97 11.19
CA GLY A 58 -27.59 -30.52 9.99
C GLY A 58 -27.95 -32.01 10.08
N HIS A 59 -27.42 -32.74 11.07
CA HIS A 59 -27.69 -34.18 11.27
C HIS A 59 -28.47 -34.49 12.54
N SER A 60 -28.52 -33.58 13.50
CA SER A 60 -29.53 -33.65 14.56
C SER A 60 -30.88 -33.58 13.87
N ASP A 61 -31.65 -34.66 13.95
CA ASP A 61 -32.99 -34.76 13.39
C ASP A 61 -33.89 -33.82 14.19
N ILE A 62 -33.84 -32.51 13.89
CA ILE A 62 -34.48 -31.40 14.62
C ILE A 62 -35.99 -31.64 14.77
N SER A 63 -36.58 -32.47 13.91
CA SER A 63 -37.98 -32.86 14.01
C SER A 63 -38.30 -33.69 15.26
N ARG A 64 -37.30 -34.29 15.93
CA ARG A 64 -37.50 -35.18 17.09
C ARG A 64 -36.83 -34.73 18.38
N SER A 65 -35.97 -33.69 18.33
CA SER A 65 -35.30 -33.16 19.52
C SER A 65 -36.22 -32.26 20.35
N SER A 66 -35.99 -32.23 21.66
CA SER A 66 -36.69 -31.30 22.57
C SER A 66 -36.42 -29.85 22.14
N ASP A 67 -37.37 -28.94 22.41
CA ASP A 67 -37.17 -27.50 22.15
C ASP A 67 -35.99 -26.91 22.93
N GLU A 68 -35.66 -27.50 24.10
CA GLU A 68 -34.47 -27.14 24.87
C GLU A 68 -33.18 -27.49 24.11
N ASP A 69 -33.09 -28.70 23.54
CA ASP A 69 -31.91 -29.15 22.78
C ASP A 69 -31.66 -28.25 21.56
N LYS A 70 -32.72 -27.83 20.88
CA LYS A 70 -32.63 -26.91 19.73
C LYS A 70 -32.01 -25.58 20.13
N ARG A 71 -32.50 -24.99 21.22
CA ARG A 71 -31.96 -23.71 21.75
C ARG A 71 -30.50 -23.83 22.15
N HIS A 72 -30.10 -24.97 22.73
CA HIS A 72 -28.70 -25.24 23.05
C HIS A 72 -27.83 -25.32 21.78
N VAL A 73 -28.26 -26.08 20.77
CA VAL A 73 -27.52 -26.19 19.49
C VAL A 73 -27.42 -24.83 18.79
N GLU A 74 -28.51 -24.07 18.73
CA GLU A 74 -28.52 -22.73 18.16
C GLU A 74 -27.60 -21.76 18.90
N ALA A 75 -27.60 -21.78 20.24
CA ALA A 75 -26.69 -20.95 21.03
C ALA A 75 -25.22 -21.32 20.81
N HIS A 76 -24.90 -22.61 20.71
CA HIS A 76 -23.55 -23.08 20.39
C HIS A 76 -23.12 -22.66 18.98
N LEU A 77 -23.99 -22.83 17.98
CA LEU A 77 -23.73 -22.41 16.60
C LEU A 77 -23.48 -20.91 16.52
N ALA A 78 -24.33 -20.08 17.16
CA ALA A 78 -24.17 -18.63 17.20
C ALA A 78 -22.84 -18.22 17.86
N SER A 79 -22.44 -18.89 18.93
CA SER A 79 -21.15 -18.63 19.60
C SER A 79 -19.96 -18.99 18.72
N ALA A 80 -20.02 -20.11 17.99
CA ALA A 80 -18.97 -20.55 17.07
C ALA A 80 -18.85 -19.60 15.87
N GLN A 81 -19.99 -19.18 15.32
CA GLN A 81 -20.05 -18.22 14.22
C GLN A 81 -19.45 -16.88 14.62
N LYS A 82 -19.79 -16.37 15.80
CA LYS A 82 -19.21 -15.13 16.33
C LYS A 82 -17.67 -15.20 16.43
N ARG A 83 -17.11 -16.30 16.95
CA ARG A 83 -15.66 -16.49 17.04
C ARG A 83 -14.99 -16.56 15.66
N PHE A 84 -15.63 -17.21 14.71
CA PHE A 84 -15.14 -17.26 13.33
C PHE A 84 -15.16 -15.86 12.69
N ASP A 85 -16.24 -15.10 12.86
CA ASP A 85 -16.36 -13.74 12.34
C ASP A 85 -15.32 -12.79 12.97
N GLU A 86 -15.07 -12.90 14.28
CA GLU A 86 -14.01 -12.16 14.97
C GLU A 86 -12.62 -12.49 14.40
N SER A 87 -12.32 -13.77 14.20
CA SER A 87 -11.06 -14.20 13.60
C SER A 87 -10.90 -13.68 12.16
N ARG A 88 -11.96 -13.75 11.36
CA ARG A 88 -11.99 -13.26 9.98
C ARG A 88 -11.81 -11.75 9.90
N ALA A 89 -12.47 -11.00 10.78
CA ALA A 89 -12.29 -9.55 10.88
C ALA A 89 -10.85 -9.17 11.25
N GLY A 90 -10.18 -9.99 12.08
CA GLY A 90 -8.74 -9.86 12.34
C GLY A 90 -7.90 -10.02 11.07
N LEU A 91 -8.19 -11.05 10.28
CA LEU A 91 -7.49 -11.34 9.03
C LEU A 91 -7.66 -10.22 8.01
N ASP A 92 -8.89 -9.74 7.85
CA ASP A 92 -9.19 -8.65 6.92
C ASP A 92 -8.46 -7.36 7.31
N ARG A 93 -8.36 -7.05 8.62
CA ARG A 93 -7.55 -5.91 9.10
C ARG A 93 -6.07 -6.09 8.81
N ALA A 94 -5.52 -7.28 9.03
CA ALA A 94 -4.12 -7.58 8.76
C ALA A 94 -3.79 -7.43 7.26
N VAL A 95 -4.65 -7.94 6.38
CA VAL A 95 -4.53 -7.77 4.93
C VAL A 95 -4.66 -6.30 4.54
N ALA A 96 -5.66 -5.59 5.06
CA ALA A 96 -5.88 -4.18 4.76
C ALA A 96 -4.69 -3.30 5.19
N LEU A 97 -4.08 -3.56 6.35
CA LEU A 97 -2.88 -2.84 6.79
C LEU A 97 -1.70 -3.04 5.83
N ARG A 98 -1.53 -4.26 5.31
CA ARG A 98 -0.48 -4.59 4.34
C ARG A 98 -0.71 -3.92 2.99
N GLU A 99 -1.95 -3.91 2.49
CA GLU A 99 -2.29 -3.26 1.24
C GLU A 99 -2.23 -1.74 1.34
N ASN A 100 -2.74 -1.17 2.44
CA ASN A 100 -2.71 0.27 2.66
C ASN A 100 -1.28 0.80 2.84
N SER A 101 -0.41 0.08 3.55
CA SER A 101 0.99 0.51 3.72
C SER A 101 1.76 0.50 2.39
N ALA A 102 1.61 -0.54 1.58
CA ALA A 102 2.22 -0.61 0.25
C ALA A 102 1.69 0.51 -0.67
N THR A 103 0.37 0.74 -0.64
CA THR A 103 -0.28 1.81 -1.43
C THR A 103 0.19 3.19 -1.00
N ALA A 104 0.28 3.45 0.31
CA ALA A 104 0.78 4.72 0.85
C ALA A 104 2.22 4.99 0.41
N LEU A 105 3.12 3.99 0.52
CA LEU A 105 4.51 4.12 0.07
C LEU A 105 4.59 4.44 -1.43
N ARG A 106 3.75 3.79 -2.25
CA ARG A 106 3.72 4.02 -3.69
C ARG A 106 3.31 5.46 -4.03
N TRP A 107 2.28 5.99 -3.39
CA TRP A 107 1.85 7.38 -3.59
C TRP A 107 2.88 8.39 -3.12
N ILE A 108 3.53 8.14 -1.98
CA ILE A 108 4.63 8.99 -1.48
C ILE A 108 5.79 8.99 -2.48
N GLY A 109 6.22 7.82 -2.98
CA GLY A 109 7.29 7.71 -3.96
C GLY A 109 6.99 8.42 -5.28
N ILE A 110 5.76 8.28 -5.79
CA ILE A 110 5.30 8.98 -6.99
C ILE A 110 5.27 10.50 -6.76
N GLY A 111 4.71 10.95 -5.63
CA GLY A 111 4.66 12.37 -5.29
C GLY A 111 6.04 13.01 -5.19
N LEU A 112 6.98 12.34 -4.51
CA LEU A 112 8.34 12.83 -4.34
C LEU A 112 9.10 12.89 -5.66
N SER A 113 8.95 11.86 -6.50
CA SER A 113 9.58 11.81 -7.83
C SER A 113 9.02 12.88 -8.76
N GLY A 114 7.70 13.05 -8.79
CA GLY A 114 7.04 14.09 -9.59
C GLY A 114 7.44 15.50 -9.15
N PHE A 115 7.53 15.74 -7.84
CA PHE A 115 7.99 17.02 -7.30
C PHE A 115 9.47 17.30 -7.66
N GLY A 116 10.34 16.29 -7.59
CA GLY A 116 11.74 16.42 -8.02
C GLY A 116 11.89 16.78 -9.50
N ILE A 117 11.10 16.16 -10.38
CA ILE A 117 11.08 16.48 -11.81
C ILE A 117 10.62 17.93 -12.04
N LEU A 118 9.57 18.37 -11.34
CA LEU A 118 9.05 19.73 -11.47
C LEU A 118 10.11 20.77 -11.07
N LEU A 119 10.81 20.56 -9.95
CA LEU A 119 11.91 21.42 -9.51
C LEU A 119 13.06 21.44 -10.53
N TYR A 120 13.39 20.29 -11.11
CA TYR A 120 14.43 20.19 -12.13
C TYR A 120 14.08 20.99 -13.39
N LEU A 121 12.84 20.88 -13.88
CA LEU A 121 12.36 21.65 -15.03
C LEU A 121 12.32 23.15 -14.75
N ALA A 122 11.86 23.56 -13.57
CA ALA A 122 11.87 24.97 -13.15
C ALA A 122 13.29 25.54 -13.10
N ALA A 123 14.26 24.77 -12.61
CA ALA A 123 15.67 25.16 -12.62
C ALA A 123 16.21 25.32 -14.04
N GLN A 124 15.88 24.42 -14.97
CA GLN A 124 16.28 24.57 -16.38
C GLN A 124 15.66 25.80 -17.04
N ALA A 125 14.37 26.07 -16.82
CA ALA A 125 13.71 27.24 -17.39
C ALA A 125 14.38 28.56 -16.97
N SER A 126 14.85 28.64 -15.72
CA SER A 126 15.62 29.79 -15.23
C SER A 126 17.00 29.94 -15.89
N HIS A 127 17.56 28.85 -16.43
CA HIS A 127 18.86 28.86 -17.09
C HIS A 127 18.77 29.32 -18.55
N ASP A 128 17.75 28.89 -19.28
CA ASP A 128 17.53 29.30 -20.68
C ASP A 128 17.04 30.75 -20.85
N GLY A 129 16.57 31.37 -19.76
CA GLY A 129 16.16 32.78 -19.74
C GLY A 129 17.31 33.79 -19.86
N SER A 130 18.57 33.36 -20.05
CA SER A 130 19.67 34.29 -20.28
C SER A 130 19.37 35.13 -21.55
N PRO A 131 19.25 36.47 -21.43
CA PRO A 131 18.82 37.31 -22.54
C PRO A 131 19.82 37.15 -23.67
N ARG A 132 19.36 36.65 -24.82
CA ARG A 132 20.16 36.60 -26.04
C ARG A 132 20.69 38.00 -26.25
N ARG A 133 22.00 38.20 -26.00
CA ARG A 133 22.63 39.49 -26.26
C ARG A 133 22.29 39.85 -27.70
N PRO A 134 21.68 41.02 -27.96
CA PRO A 134 21.37 41.44 -29.31
C PRO A 134 22.67 41.36 -30.09
N ARG A 135 22.70 40.47 -31.08
CA ARG A 135 23.85 40.23 -31.95
C ARG A 135 24.24 41.59 -32.48
N GLY A 136 25.38 42.09 -32.01
CA GLY A 136 25.81 43.47 -32.20
C GLY A 136 25.58 43.84 -33.64
N SER A 137 24.80 44.90 -33.83
CA SER A 137 24.61 45.55 -35.11
C SER A 137 25.98 45.82 -35.68
N GLU A 138 26.36 44.97 -36.63
CA GLU A 138 27.56 45.06 -37.43
C GLU A 138 27.51 46.41 -38.13
N LYS A 139 28.21 47.39 -37.55
CA LYS A 139 28.30 48.73 -38.11
C LYS A 139 28.99 48.59 -39.45
N LYS A 140 28.21 48.57 -40.53
CA LYS A 140 28.72 48.73 -41.90
C LYS A 140 29.43 50.08 -41.96
N VAL A 141 30.76 50.05 -41.87
CA VAL A 141 31.61 51.21 -42.11
C VAL A 141 31.52 51.50 -43.61
N ALA A 142 30.62 52.41 -43.97
CA ALA A 142 30.54 52.97 -45.31
C ALA A 142 31.83 53.73 -45.60
N THR A 143 32.72 53.09 -46.36
CA THR A 143 33.93 53.71 -46.90
C THR A 143 33.50 54.64 -48.04
N LYS A 144 33.46 55.95 -47.77
CA LYS A 144 33.34 56.97 -48.82
C LYS A 144 34.67 57.05 -49.58
N ARG A 145 34.61 56.86 -50.90
CA ARG A 145 35.60 57.34 -51.86
C ARG A 145 35.02 58.53 -52.59
#